data_AF-Q16ZJ3-F1
#
_entry.id   AF-Q16ZJ3-F1
#
_cell.length_a   1.000
_cell.length_b   1.000
_cell.length_c   1.000
_cell.angle_alpha   90.00
_cell.angle_beta   90.00
_cell.angle_gamma   90.00
#
_symmetry.space_group_name_H-M   'P 1'
#
loop_
_entity.id
_entity.type
_entity.pdbx_description
1 polymer ?
#
loop_
_entity_poly.entity_id
_entity_poly.type
_entity_poly.pdbx_seq_one_letter_code
_entity_poly.pdbx_strand_id
1 'polypeptide(L)'
;MSFINVSSKLMGTIPRFLLSANHNRQVHRWVGPTLRELKHRREKMGPEAELPRSSHSDWNYKAEIFAFGKRLSEQFDTAVLQQAFTHRSFIAQEEQRQVDVGIEKPELGLKDNRELVQLGERLIEEYVEAFVLTALPRLPNEGIRSIVSGLTSQEKLANVSKHLGTKDIILAAEFPVTDSLLADTFCAVVGALQKSSGDERAFLFVRDFVCTQLSQQDVNDYWTIESPLDLLREYCKEKKLGEPEPRSIGLVGKNTLLAAHRVGIYCNKQFVGSGYGEDIDTAIDEAARDCLRQLFGTELNMKPIDFGLQLADVAKNMKRRADKRNN
;
A
#
# COMPACT_ATOMS: atom_id res chain seq x y z
N MET A 1 59.28 -13.04 86.05
CA MET A 1 58.14 -12.08 86.08
C MET A 1 58.22 -11.21 84.84
N SER A 2 57.07 -10.64 84.44
CA SER A 2 56.80 -9.68 83.34
C SER A 2 56.79 -10.24 81.90
N PHE A 3 55.61 -10.45 81.29
CA PHE A 3 54.71 -9.47 80.60
C PHE A 3 55.22 -9.16 79.18
N ILE A 4 54.66 -9.79 78.13
CA ILE A 4 53.63 -9.25 77.20
C ILE A 4 54.00 -7.90 76.55
N ASN A 5 54.25 -7.91 75.22
CA ASN A 5 53.52 -7.10 74.22
C ASN A 5 53.98 -7.47 72.78
N VAL A 6 53.12 -8.11 72.00
CA VAL A 6 52.29 -7.55 70.90
C VAL A 6 53.08 -7.26 69.62
N SER A 7 52.73 -7.95 68.53
CA SER A 7 52.44 -7.33 67.21
C SER A 7 52.18 -8.39 66.12
N SER A 8 50.91 -8.73 65.94
CA SER A 8 50.21 -8.85 64.64
C SER A 8 51.04 -9.15 63.39
N LYS A 9 51.49 -10.39 63.22
CA LYS A 9 51.75 -10.94 61.88
C LYS A 9 51.25 -12.39 61.83
N LEU A 10 50.51 -12.70 60.77
CA LEU A 10 50.10 -14.04 60.34
C LEU A 10 48.75 -14.59 60.86
N MET A 11 47.71 -13.78 60.82
CA MET A 11 46.36 -14.27 60.50
C MET A 11 45.86 -13.42 59.33
N GLY A 12 45.84 -14.00 58.13
CA GLY A 12 45.39 -13.26 56.95
C GLY A 12 45.81 -13.81 55.59
N THR A 13 46.20 -15.08 55.48
CA THR A 13 46.29 -15.77 54.19
C THR A 13 45.63 -17.13 54.31
N ILE A 14 44.31 -17.11 54.52
CA ILE A 14 43.50 -18.20 54.00
C ILE A 14 43.55 -18.01 52.48
N PRO A 15 44.19 -18.90 51.71
CA PRO A 15 44.03 -18.85 50.27
C PRO A 15 42.53 -18.91 49.99
N ARG A 16 41.98 -17.95 49.23
CA ARG A 16 40.61 -18.01 48.67
C ARG A 16 40.47 -19.17 47.65
N PHE A 17 41.13 -20.28 47.88
CA PHE A 17 40.92 -21.55 47.24
C PHE A 17 40.14 -22.38 48.25
N LEU A 18 39.09 -23.07 47.80
CA LEU A 18 38.10 -23.82 48.60
C LEU A 18 36.75 -23.13 48.85
N LEU A 19 36.37 -22.19 47.99
CA LEU A 19 34.98 -22.04 47.57
C LEU A 19 34.93 -21.91 46.04
N SER A 20 35.71 -22.75 45.34
CA SER A 20 35.34 -23.10 43.97
C SER A 20 34.14 -24.03 44.11
N ALA A 21 32.96 -23.44 44.24
CA ALA A 21 31.74 -24.14 43.87
C ALA A 21 32.00 -24.71 42.48
N ASN A 22 31.97 -26.05 42.36
CA ASN A 22 32.04 -26.77 41.09
C ASN A 22 30.90 -26.30 40.19
N HIS A 23 31.07 -25.13 39.57
CA HIS A 23 30.35 -24.76 38.37
C HIS A 23 30.95 -25.58 37.25
N ASN A 24 30.63 -26.88 37.23
CA ASN A 24 30.67 -27.64 36.00
C ASN A 24 29.70 -26.94 35.06
N ARG A 25 30.22 -26.06 34.21
CA ARG A 25 29.44 -25.56 33.08
C ARG A 25 29.15 -26.79 32.24
N GLN A 26 27.90 -27.25 32.26
CA GLN A 26 27.42 -28.40 31.47
C GLN A 26 27.66 -28.18 29.96
N VAL A 27 27.92 -26.94 29.55
CA VAL A 27 28.22 -26.54 28.18
C VAL A 27 29.66 -26.07 28.09
N HIS A 28 30.44 -26.69 27.20
CA HIS A 28 31.82 -26.29 26.93
C HIS A 28 31.90 -24.90 26.29
N ARG A 29 32.97 -24.15 26.61
CA ARG A 29 33.19 -22.77 26.15
C ARG A 29 33.24 -22.62 24.61
N TRP A 30 33.61 -23.68 23.89
CA TRP A 30 33.68 -23.68 22.42
C TRP A 30 32.33 -23.86 21.73
N VAL A 31 31.30 -24.37 22.43
CA VAL A 31 29.99 -24.69 21.82
C VAL A 31 29.33 -23.43 21.23
N GLY A 32 29.33 -22.33 21.96
CA GLY A 32 28.77 -21.05 21.49
C GLY A 32 29.44 -20.54 20.21
N PRO A 33 30.78 -20.36 20.19
CA PRO A 33 31.52 -20.02 18.98
C PRO A 33 31.25 -20.97 17.80
N THR A 34 31.25 -22.29 18.03
CA THR A 34 31.01 -23.28 16.97
C THR A 34 29.59 -23.17 16.40
N LEU A 35 28.56 -23.01 17.23
CA LEU A 35 27.18 -22.86 16.75
C LEU A 35 26.98 -21.57 15.94
N ARG A 36 27.67 -20.48 16.32
CA ARG A 36 27.65 -19.22 15.56
C ARG A 36 28.28 -19.38 14.18
N GLU A 37 29.42 -20.05 14.10
CA GLU A 37 30.07 -20.38 12.82
C GLU A 37 29.21 -21.28 11.94
N LEU A 38 28.55 -22.30 12.52
CA LEU A 38 27.63 -23.16 11.79
C LEU A 38 26.41 -22.39 11.25
N LYS A 39 25.84 -21.47 12.05
CA LYS A 39 24.76 -20.59 11.62
C LYS A 39 25.21 -19.68 10.47
N HIS A 40 26.37 -19.05 10.62
CA HIS A 40 26.93 -18.17 9.59
C HIS A 40 27.19 -18.89 8.27
N ARG A 41 27.76 -20.11 8.33
CA ARG A 41 27.95 -20.96 7.16
C ARG A 41 26.62 -21.35 6.51
N ARG A 42 25.59 -21.64 7.31
CA ARG A 42 24.25 -21.95 6.80
C ARG A 42 23.65 -20.75 6.07
N GLU A 43 23.71 -19.57 6.67
CA GLU A 43 23.25 -18.32 6.04
C GLU A 43 23.99 -18.03 4.73
N LYS A 44 25.27 -18.41 4.62
CA LYS A 44 26.06 -18.26 3.39
C LYS A 44 25.64 -19.23 2.27
N MET A 45 25.09 -20.40 2.59
CA MET A 45 24.64 -21.39 1.59
C MET A 45 23.37 -20.96 0.86
N GLY A 46 22.65 -19.97 1.39
CA GLY A 46 21.44 -19.41 0.80
C GLY A 46 20.36 -19.15 1.86
N PRO A 47 19.34 -18.36 1.52
CA PRO A 47 18.20 -18.15 2.40
C PRO A 47 17.37 -19.43 2.53
N GLU A 48 16.91 -19.71 3.74
CA GLU A 48 15.88 -20.73 3.99
C GLU A 48 14.55 -20.26 3.37
N ALA A 49 13.65 -21.21 3.06
CA ALA A 49 12.31 -20.87 2.57
C ALA A 49 11.59 -19.97 3.59
N GLU A 50 10.91 -18.93 3.11
CA GLU A 50 10.16 -18.05 4.00
C GLU A 50 9.08 -18.87 4.73
N LEU A 51 9.01 -18.71 6.05
CA LEU A 51 7.97 -19.29 6.88
C LEU A 51 6.96 -18.20 7.26
N PRO A 52 5.67 -18.56 7.44
CA PRO A 52 4.69 -17.60 7.93
C PRO A 52 5.07 -17.13 9.33
N ARG A 53 4.82 -15.85 9.62
CA ARG A 53 5.17 -15.24 10.91
C ARG A 53 4.57 -16.00 12.10
N SER A 54 3.41 -16.61 11.90
CA SER A 54 2.70 -17.44 12.87
C SER A 54 3.42 -18.72 13.32
N SER A 55 4.42 -19.19 12.56
CA SER A 55 5.21 -20.38 12.92
C SER A 55 6.27 -20.12 13.99
N HIS A 56 6.55 -18.85 14.31
CA HIS A 56 7.50 -18.50 15.36
C HIS A 56 6.88 -18.60 16.76
N SER A 57 7.69 -18.97 17.75
CA SER A 57 7.26 -19.12 19.15
C SER A 57 6.63 -17.87 19.75
N ASP A 58 7.08 -16.69 19.31
CA ASP A 58 6.75 -15.40 19.92
C ASP A 58 5.50 -14.77 19.28
N TRP A 59 4.59 -15.58 18.77
CA TRP A 59 3.40 -15.14 18.05
C TRP A 59 2.12 -15.40 18.84
N ASN A 60 1.27 -14.39 18.99
CA ASN A 60 -0.05 -14.52 19.59
C ASN A 60 -1.11 -13.81 18.74
N TYR A 61 -1.91 -14.60 18.03
CA TYR A 61 -2.91 -14.10 17.10
C TYR A 61 -3.91 -13.09 17.70
N LYS A 62 -4.40 -13.33 18.92
CA LYS A 62 -5.36 -12.42 19.58
C LYS A 62 -4.74 -11.08 19.93
N ALA A 63 -3.48 -11.10 20.38
CA ALA A 63 -2.74 -9.88 20.71
C ALA A 63 -2.44 -9.07 19.44
N GLU A 64 -2.07 -9.73 18.35
CA GLU A 64 -1.76 -9.11 17.06
C GLU A 64 -2.98 -8.44 16.42
N ILE A 65 -4.15 -9.09 16.45
CA ILE A 65 -5.40 -8.48 15.97
C ILE A 65 -5.76 -7.23 16.78
N PHE A 66 -5.63 -7.31 18.11
CA PHE A 66 -5.90 -6.16 18.97
C PHE A 66 -4.90 -5.02 18.70
N ALA A 67 -3.61 -5.34 18.57
CA ALA A 67 -2.56 -4.37 18.28
C ALA A 67 -2.74 -3.74 16.89
N PHE A 68 -3.20 -4.49 15.90
CA PHE A 68 -3.50 -4.00 14.55
C PHE A 68 -4.53 -2.86 14.58
N GLY A 69 -5.66 -3.08 15.27
CA GLY A 69 -6.67 -2.02 15.40
C GLY A 69 -6.15 -0.78 16.12
N LYS A 70 -5.38 -0.96 17.20
CA LYS A 70 -4.78 0.16 17.95
C LYS A 70 -3.71 0.92 17.17
N ARG A 71 -2.91 0.23 16.36
CA ARG A 71 -1.89 0.85 15.47
C ARG A 71 -2.53 1.86 14.51
N LEU A 72 -3.70 1.52 13.97
CA LEU A 72 -4.44 2.35 13.02
C LEU A 72 -5.27 3.45 13.71
N SER A 73 -5.29 3.48 15.05
CA SER A 73 -6.17 4.37 15.81
C SER A 73 -7.66 4.19 15.45
N GLU A 74 -8.06 2.95 15.19
CA GLU A 74 -9.42 2.56 14.81
C GLU A 74 -10.08 1.63 15.84
N GLN A 75 -11.40 1.63 15.87
CA GLN A 75 -12.19 0.73 16.72
C GLN A 75 -12.85 -0.37 15.87
N PHE A 76 -12.23 -1.55 15.88
CA PHE A 76 -12.75 -2.74 15.22
C PHE A 76 -13.49 -3.65 16.21
N ASP A 77 -14.56 -4.28 15.75
CA ASP A 77 -15.05 -5.49 16.40
C ASP A 77 -14.07 -6.64 16.13
N THR A 78 -13.55 -7.24 17.19
CA THR A 78 -12.59 -8.33 17.13
C THR A 78 -13.09 -9.53 16.34
N ALA A 79 -14.39 -9.84 16.39
CA ALA A 79 -14.97 -10.98 15.68
C ALA A 79 -15.03 -10.73 14.17
N VAL A 80 -15.47 -9.54 13.76
CA VAL A 80 -15.55 -9.14 12.35
C VAL A 80 -14.14 -8.97 11.77
N LEU A 81 -13.19 -8.43 12.54
CA LEU A 81 -11.80 -8.30 12.10
C LEU A 81 -11.13 -9.67 11.95
N GLN A 82 -11.40 -10.64 12.83
CA GLN A 82 -10.97 -12.02 12.64
C GLN A 82 -11.54 -12.61 11.34
N GLN A 83 -12.83 -12.38 11.08
CA GLN A 83 -13.47 -12.81 9.84
C GLN A 83 -12.79 -12.17 8.61
N ALA A 84 -12.34 -10.92 8.68
CA ALA A 84 -11.68 -10.26 7.55
C ALA A 84 -10.36 -10.93 7.14
N PHE A 85 -9.60 -11.45 8.12
CA PHE A 85 -8.32 -12.12 7.88
C PHE A 85 -8.44 -13.61 7.53
N THR A 86 -9.62 -14.22 7.67
CA THR A 86 -9.86 -15.63 7.34
C THR A 86 -10.31 -15.80 5.89
N HIS A 87 -9.44 -16.37 5.06
CA HIS A 87 -9.82 -16.79 3.71
C HIS A 87 -10.39 -18.20 3.68
N ARG A 88 -11.21 -18.46 2.65
CA ARG A 88 -11.76 -19.80 2.36
C ARG A 88 -10.69 -20.87 2.19
N SER A 89 -9.55 -20.52 1.59
CA SER A 89 -8.44 -21.46 1.40
C SER A 89 -7.94 -22.04 2.73
N PHE A 90 -7.85 -21.19 3.76
CA PHE A 90 -7.47 -21.61 5.11
C PHE A 90 -8.54 -22.50 5.76
N ILE A 91 -9.82 -22.16 5.64
CA ILE A 91 -10.90 -22.99 6.16
C ILE A 91 -10.86 -24.38 5.53
N ALA A 92 -10.74 -24.46 4.21
CA ALA A 92 -10.65 -25.73 3.49
C ALA A 92 -9.44 -26.58 3.92
N GLN A 93 -8.28 -25.95 4.17
CA GLN A 93 -7.09 -26.65 4.65
C GLN A 93 -7.29 -27.22 6.06
N GLU A 94 -7.91 -26.46 6.96
CA GLU A 94 -8.18 -26.93 8.33
C GLU A 94 -9.27 -28.01 8.36
N GLU A 95 -10.28 -27.94 7.50
CA GLU A 95 -11.28 -29.01 7.33
C GLU A 95 -10.60 -30.31 6.89
N GLN A 96 -9.72 -30.24 5.88
CA GLN A 96 -8.96 -31.41 5.41
C GLN A 96 -8.08 -31.98 6.52
N ARG A 97 -7.36 -31.13 7.25
CA ARG A 97 -6.52 -31.55 8.39
C ARG A 97 -7.35 -32.27 9.48
N GLN A 98 -8.56 -31.81 9.78
CA GLN A 98 -9.43 -32.47 10.75
C GLN A 98 -9.93 -33.83 10.27
N VAL A 99 -10.28 -33.93 8.98
CA VAL A 99 -10.67 -35.20 8.35
C VAL A 99 -9.52 -36.20 8.37
N ASP A 100 -8.29 -35.76 8.09
CA ASP A 100 -7.09 -36.60 8.10
C ASP A 100 -6.78 -37.17 9.50
N VAL A 101 -7.13 -36.41 10.55
CA VAL A 101 -6.98 -36.82 11.96
C VAL A 101 -8.16 -37.69 12.44
N GLY A 102 -9.19 -37.88 11.60
CA GLY A 102 -10.30 -38.79 11.85
C GLY A 102 -11.57 -38.15 12.42
N ILE A 103 -11.75 -36.83 12.29
CA ILE A 103 -12.98 -36.13 12.70
C ILE A 103 -13.98 -36.18 11.55
N GLU A 104 -15.12 -36.86 11.75
CA GLU A 104 -16.12 -37.11 10.69
C GLU A 104 -16.90 -35.86 10.25
N LYS A 105 -17.03 -34.85 11.12
CA LYS A 105 -17.73 -33.59 10.84
C LYS A 105 -16.93 -32.39 11.38
N PRO A 106 -16.05 -31.78 10.58
CA PRO A 106 -15.33 -30.58 10.98
C PRO A 106 -16.29 -29.38 11.04
N GLU A 107 -16.55 -28.86 12.24
CA GLU A 107 -17.29 -27.60 12.44
C GLU A 107 -16.33 -26.53 12.96
N LEU A 108 -15.76 -25.72 12.07
CA LEU A 108 -14.75 -24.72 12.42
C LEU A 108 -15.32 -23.44 13.04
N GLY A 109 -16.63 -23.18 12.93
CA GLY A 109 -17.26 -21.94 13.44
C GLY A 109 -16.72 -20.64 12.83
N LEU A 110 -15.82 -20.74 11.85
CA LEU A 110 -15.21 -19.63 11.12
C LEU A 110 -16.08 -19.26 9.91
N LYS A 111 -16.11 -17.97 9.57
CA LYS A 111 -16.81 -17.44 8.40
C LYS A 111 -15.80 -16.96 7.37
N ASP A 112 -16.13 -17.12 6.10
CA ASP A 112 -15.33 -16.60 4.99
C ASP A 112 -15.35 -15.06 4.94
N ASN A 113 -14.26 -14.46 4.45
CA ASN A 113 -14.15 -13.02 4.23
C ASN A 113 -14.82 -12.49 2.95
N ARG A 114 -15.32 -13.35 2.06
CA ARG A 114 -15.86 -12.98 0.73
C ARG A 114 -16.90 -11.86 0.75
N GLU A 115 -17.83 -11.89 1.71
CA GLU A 115 -18.85 -10.85 1.84
C GLU A 115 -18.25 -9.50 2.24
N LEU A 116 -17.21 -9.50 3.09
CA LEU A 116 -16.51 -8.29 3.51
C LEU A 116 -15.65 -7.72 2.38
N VAL A 117 -15.03 -8.59 1.57
CA VAL A 117 -14.27 -8.19 0.38
C VAL A 117 -15.17 -7.39 -0.57
N GLN A 118 -16.30 -7.97 -0.98
CA GLN A 118 -17.24 -7.32 -1.92
C GLN A 118 -17.79 -5.99 -1.38
N LEU A 119 -18.01 -5.92 -0.07
CA LEU A 119 -18.45 -4.70 0.59
C LEU A 119 -17.34 -3.64 0.53
N GLY A 120 -16.13 -4.00 0.95
CA GLY A 120 -14.97 -3.10 0.95
C GLY A 120 -14.60 -2.58 -0.43
N GLU A 121 -14.60 -3.44 -1.45
CA GLU A 121 -14.34 -3.04 -2.85
C GLU A 121 -15.30 -1.93 -3.30
N ARG A 122 -16.61 -2.13 -3.08
CA ARG A 122 -17.63 -1.14 -3.45
C ARG A 122 -17.43 0.19 -2.73
N LEU A 123 -17.10 0.15 -1.43
CA LEU A 123 -16.86 1.37 -0.64
C LEU A 123 -15.60 2.11 -1.09
N ILE A 124 -14.52 1.39 -1.37
CA ILE A 124 -13.27 1.97 -1.85
C ILE A 124 -13.52 2.65 -3.20
N GLU A 125 -14.11 1.94 -4.17
CA GLU A 125 -14.42 2.51 -5.48
C GLU A 125 -15.34 3.73 -5.39
N GLU A 126 -16.37 3.66 -4.56
CA GLU A 126 -17.32 4.76 -4.38
C GLU A 126 -16.65 6.01 -3.83
N TYR A 127 -15.84 5.85 -2.78
CA TYR A 127 -15.15 6.96 -2.14
C TYR A 127 -14.04 7.55 -3.00
N VAL A 128 -13.21 6.69 -3.61
CA VAL A 128 -12.09 7.15 -4.46
C VAL A 128 -12.63 7.93 -5.66
N GLU A 129 -13.71 7.48 -6.29
CA GLU A 129 -14.35 8.23 -7.38
C GLU A 129 -14.85 9.59 -6.91
N ALA A 130 -15.53 9.64 -5.77
CA ALA A 130 -16.04 10.89 -5.21
C ALA A 130 -14.90 11.86 -4.82
N PHE A 131 -13.80 11.33 -4.27
CA PHE A 131 -12.61 12.08 -3.91
C PHE A 131 -11.92 12.69 -5.13
N VAL A 132 -11.68 11.90 -6.18
CA VAL A 132 -11.05 12.38 -7.42
C VAL A 132 -11.92 13.45 -8.09
N LEU A 133 -13.25 13.27 -8.11
CA LEU A 133 -14.19 14.29 -8.60
C LEU A 133 -14.13 15.61 -7.82
N THR A 134 -13.88 15.56 -6.51
CA THR A 134 -13.71 16.78 -5.71
C THR A 134 -12.33 17.41 -5.90
N ALA A 135 -11.28 16.61 -5.99
CA ALA A 135 -9.91 17.09 -6.09
C ALA A 135 -9.59 17.64 -7.49
N LEU A 136 -10.14 17.01 -8.54
CA LEU A 136 -9.86 17.31 -9.94
C LEU A 136 -11.16 17.59 -10.73
N PRO A 137 -11.84 18.72 -10.48
CA PRO A 137 -13.17 19.00 -11.03
C PRO A 137 -13.19 19.27 -12.55
N ARG A 138 -12.03 19.52 -13.17
CA ARG A 138 -11.90 19.84 -14.59
C ARG A 138 -11.59 18.61 -15.47
N LEU A 139 -11.23 17.48 -14.85
CA LEU A 139 -10.85 16.27 -15.55
C LEU A 139 -12.10 15.60 -16.17
N PRO A 140 -12.02 15.05 -17.40
CA PRO A 140 -13.13 14.32 -17.99
C PRO A 140 -13.39 12.99 -17.27
N ASN A 141 -14.60 12.45 -17.44
CA ASN A 141 -15.03 11.21 -16.78
C ASN A 141 -14.12 10.01 -17.10
N GLU A 142 -13.55 9.97 -18.31
CA GLU A 142 -12.63 8.91 -18.73
C GLU A 142 -11.33 8.93 -17.91
N GLY A 143 -10.73 10.12 -17.75
CA GLY A 143 -9.56 10.31 -16.90
C GLY A 143 -9.84 10.02 -15.43
N ILE A 144 -11.05 10.33 -14.94
CA ILE A 144 -11.42 9.98 -13.55
C ILE A 144 -11.50 8.46 -13.39
N ARG A 145 -12.12 7.75 -14.33
CA ARG A 145 -12.23 6.29 -14.28
C ARG A 145 -10.87 5.60 -14.36
N SER A 146 -9.96 6.09 -15.20
CA SER A 146 -8.61 5.52 -15.30
C SER A 146 -7.85 5.69 -13.98
N ILE A 147 -7.88 6.88 -13.36
CA ILE A 147 -7.28 7.11 -12.03
C ILE A 147 -7.90 6.19 -10.97
N VAL A 148 -9.24 6.09 -10.93
CA VAL A 148 -9.92 5.20 -9.98
C VAL A 148 -9.44 3.76 -10.16
N SER A 149 -9.44 3.24 -11.40
CA SER A 149 -8.96 1.88 -11.69
C SER A 149 -7.48 1.66 -11.34
N GLY A 150 -6.66 2.70 -11.50
CA GLY A 150 -5.24 2.66 -11.15
C GLY A 150 -5.03 2.57 -9.64
N LEU A 151 -5.79 3.34 -8.87
CA LEU A 151 -5.74 3.32 -7.41
C LEU A 151 -6.36 2.05 -6.81
N THR A 152 -7.41 1.51 -7.43
CA THR A 152 -8.06 0.26 -7.02
C THR A 152 -7.42 -0.98 -7.65
N SER A 153 -6.30 -0.81 -8.35
CA SER A 153 -5.55 -1.93 -8.91
C SER A 153 -5.06 -2.87 -7.80
N GLN A 154 -5.06 -4.16 -8.11
CA GLN A 154 -4.64 -5.22 -7.18
C GLN A 154 -3.23 -4.95 -6.61
N GLU A 155 -2.30 -4.47 -7.44
CA GLU A 155 -0.93 -4.17 -7.02
C GLU A 155 -0.87 -3.05 -5.97
N LYS A 156 -1.61 -1.95 -6.17
CA LYS A 156 -1.61 -0.82 -5.23
C LYS A 156 -2.28 -1.21 -3.92
N LEU A 157 -3.41 -1.92 -3.97
CA LEU A 157 -4.10 -2.38 -2.76
C LEU A 157 -3.27 -3.42 -1.98
N ALA A 158 -2.62 -4.36 -2.69
CA ALA A 158 -1.71 -5.33 -2.08
C ALA A 158 -0.52 -4.64 -1.41
N ASN A 159 0.04 -3.61 -2.05
CA ASN A 159 1.15 -2.84 -1.49
C ASN A 159 0.75 -2.12 -0.20
N VAL A 160 -0.42 -1.47 -0.19
CA VAL A 160 -0.97 -0.85 1.03
C VAL A 160 -1.15 -1.91 2.12
N SER A 161 -1.79 -3.03 1.80
CA SER A 161 -2.00 -4.16 2.72
C SER A 161 -0.69 -4.64 3.36
N LYS A 162 0.33 -4.88 2.53
CA LYS A 162 1.66 -5.31 2.95
C LYS A 162 2.30 -4.33 3.92
N HIS A 163 2.21 -3.02 3.65
CA HIS A 163 2.76 -1.98 4.51
C HIS A 163 1.98 -1.76 5.81
N LEU A 164 0.69 -2.12 5.85
CA LEU A 164 -0.10 -2.14 7.10
C LEU A 164 0.27 -3.32 8.01
N GLY A 165 0.99 -4.31 7.50
CA GLY A 165 1.38 -5.51 8.21
C GLY A 165 0.30 -6.60 8.21
N THR A 166 -0.56 -6.63 7.19
CA THR A 166 -1.57 -7.69 7.05
C THR A 166 -0.93 -9.05 6.71
N LYS A 167 0.20 -9.05 5.96
CA LYS A 167 0.95 -10.28 5.57
C LYS A 167 1.15 -11.26 6.74
N ASP A 168 1.39 -10.74 7.94
CA ASP A 168 1.70 -11.55 9.11
C ASP A 168 0.46 -12.11 9.82
N ILE A 169 -0.70 -11.45 9.66
CA ILE A 169 -1.96 -11.77 10.36
C ILE A 169 -2.88 -12.63 9.49
N ILE A 170 -2.77 -12.54 8.16
CA ILE A 170 -3.64 -13.26 7.23
C ILE A 170 -3.61 -14.76 7.45
N LEU A 171 -4.79 -15.37 7.48
CA LEU A 171 -4.96 -16.81 7.53
C LEU A 171 -5.27 -17.32 6.12
N ALA A 172 -4.24 -17.82 5.45
CA ALA A 172 -4.27 -18.41 4.12
C ALA A 172 -3.52 -19.74 4.10
N ALA A 173 -3.88 -20.63 3.18
CA ALA A 173 -3.27 -21.97 3.10
C ALA A 173 -1.88 -22.00 2.46
N GLU A 174 -1.63 -21.09 1.51
CA GLU A 174 -0.38 -21.01 0.75
C GLU A 174 0.49 -19.85 1.27
N PHE A 175 1.81 -20.10 1.35
CA PHE A 175 2.81 -19.12 1.73
C PHE A 175 4.02 -19.22 0.79
N PRO A 176 4.54 -18.12 0.22
CA PRO A 176 4.19 -16.72 0.46
C PRO A 176 2.79 -16.33 -0.08
N VAL A 177 2.15 -15.36 0.59
CA VAL A 177 0.82 -14.87 0.24
C VAL A 177 0.87 -14.12 -1.09
N THR A 178 -0.05 -14.42 -2.01
CA THR A 178 -0.17 -13.74 -3.30
C THR A 178 -0.71 -12.32 -3.14
N ASP A 179 -0.38 -11.44 -4.08
CA ASP A 179 -0.88 -10.06 -4.07
C ASP A 179 -2.42 -9.99 -4.17
N SER A 180 -3.06 -10.98 -4.80
CA SER A 180 -4.53 -11.06 -4.84
C SER A 180 -5.13 -11.24 -3.45
N LEU A 181 -4.60 -12.16 -2.64
CA LEU A 181 -5.04 -12.38 -1.26
C LEU A 181 -4.76 -11.14 -0.38
N LEU A 182 -3.65 -10.44 -0.62
CA LEU A 182 -3.33 -9.19 0.08
C LEU A 182 -4.29 -8.05 -0.27
N ALA A 183 -4.69 -7.93 -1.54
CA ALA A 183 -5.69 -6.95 -1.96
C ALA A 183 -7.07 -7.29 -1.38
N ASP A 184 -7.50 -8.55 -1.49
CA ASP A 184 -8.77 -9.03 -0.94
C ASP A 184 -8.85 -8.77 0.58
N THR A 185 -7.77 -9.05 1.32
CA THR A 185 -7.74 -8.79 2.77
C THR A 185 -7.81 -7.32 3.10
N PHE A 186 -7.18 -6.45 2.31
CA PHE A 186 -7.32 -5.02 2.51
C PHE A 186 -8.77 -4.58 2.32
N CYS A 187 -9.43 -5.03 1.25
CA CYS A 187 -10.86 -4.78 1.02
C CYS A 187 -11.71 -5.33 2.18
N ALA A 188 -11.44 -6.54 2.64
CA ALA A 188 -12.14 -7.13 3.78
C ALA A 188 -11.96 -6.33 5.09
N VAL A 189 -10.77 -5.76 5.33
CA VAL A 189 -10.50 -4.89 6.49
C VAL A 189 -11.31 -3.59 6.40
N VAL A 190 -11.41 -2.98 5.22
CA VAL A 190 -12.28 -1.80 5.01
C VAL A 190 -13.75 -2.15 5.25
N GLY A 191 -14.21 -3.30 4.75
CA GLY A 191 -15.57 -3.78 5.01
C GLY A 191 -15.83 -4.10 6.49
N ALA A 192 -14.83 -4.63 7.19
CA ALA A 192 -14.90 -4.86 8.64
C ALA A 192 -14.95 -3.55 9.43
N LEU A 193 -14.19 -2.54 9.00
CA LEU A 193 -14.22 -1.20 9.60
C LEU A 193 -15.60 -0.57 9.44
N GLN A 194 -16.20 -0.68 8.25
CA GLN A 194 -17.54 -0.16 8.00
C GLN A 194 -18.60 -0.82 8.89
N LYS A 195 -18.56 -2.15 9.05
CA LYS A 195 -19.46 -2.86 9.97
C LYS A 195 -19.24 -2.52 11.45
N SER A 196 -18.02 -2.12 11.83
CA SER A 196 -17.65 -1.85 13.23
C SER A 196 -17.88 -0.39 13.65
N SER A 197 -17.37 0.55 12.84
CA SER A 197 -17.29 1.98 13.15
C SER A 197 -18.13 2.87 12.22
N GLY A 198 -18.81 2.30 11.23
CA GLY A 198 -19.67 3.02 10.28
C GLY A 198 -18.94 3.59 9.05
N ASP A 199 -19.74 4.11 8.11
CA ASP A 199 -19.27 4.55 6.78
C ASP A 199 -18.30 5.72 6.85
N GLU A 200 -18.55 6.70 7.73
CA GLU A 200 -17.73 7.91 7.82
C GLU A 200 -16.26 7.58 8.14
N ARG A 201 -16.04 6.65 9.07
CA ARG A 201 -14.71 6.27 9.48
C ARG A 201 -14.02 5.40 8.43
N ALA A 202 -14.77 4.51 7.77
CA ALA A 202 -14.27 3.73 6.65
C ALA A 202 -13.80 4.63 5.50
N PHE A 203 -14.55 5.68 5.18
CA PHE A 203 -14.19 6.63 4.14
C PHE A 203 -12.93 7.45 4.47
N LEU A 204 -12.78 7.91 5.72
CA LEU A 204 -11.55 8.57 6.16
C LEU A 204 -10.34 7.62 6.09
N PHE A 205 -10.54 6.35 6.43
CA PHE A 205 -9.50 5.33 6.29
C PHE A 205 -9.07 5.14 4.82
N VAL A 206 -10.02 5.05 3.89
CA VAL A 206 -9.72 4.95 2.45
C VAL A 206 -8.98 6.20 1.95
N ARG A 207 -9.38 7.40 2.39
CA ARG A 207 -8.67 8.64 2.07
C ARG A 207 -7.20 8.58 2.47
N ASP A 208 -6.95 8.19 3.73
CA ASP A 208 -5.63 8.29 4.34
C ASP A 208 -4.66 7.22 3.82
N PHE A 209 -5.15 6.06 3.37
CA PHE A 209 -4.29 4.95 2.88
C PHE A 209 -4.30 4.75 1.37
N VAL A 210 -5.46 4.91 0.71
CA VAL A 210 -5.61 4.67 -0.74
C VAL A 210 -5.40 5.97 -1.51
N CYS A 211 -6.10 7.04 -1.17
CA CYS A 211 -6.00 8.30 -1.92
C CYS A 211 -4.62 8.96 -1.76
N THR A 212 -3.95 8.78 -0.62
CA THR A 212 -2.59 9.30 -0.39
C THR A 212 -1.54 8.67 -1.30
N GLN A 213 -1.82 7.55 -1.97
CA GLN A 213 -0.95 6.98 -3.00
C GLN A 213 -0.80 7.90 -4.22
N LEU A 214 -1.74 8.84 -4.43
CA LEU A 214 -1.61 9.90 -5.44
C LEU A 214 -0.54 10.93 -5.08
N SER A 215 -0.14 11.02 -3.81
CA SER A 215 0.92 11.93 -3.40
C SER A 215 2.21 11.57 -4.12
N GLN A 216 2.85 12.58 -4.73
CA GLN A 216 4.11 12.45 -5.48
C GLN A 216 4.06 11.56 -6.72
N GLN A 217 2.88 11.11 -7.16
CA GLN A 217 2.69 10.44 -8.44
C GLN A 217 2.07 11.42 -9.44
N ASP A 218 2.47 11.34 -10.71
CA ASP A 218 1.80 12.12 -11.75
C ASP A 218 0.42 11.51 -12.01
N VAL A 219 -0.62 12.33 -11.89
CA VAL A 219 -1.99 11.92 -12.16
C VAL A 219 -2.16 11.50 -13.62
N ASN A 220 -1.39 12.11 -14.52
CA ASN A 220 -1.48 11.83 -15.94
C ASN A 220 -0.89 10.46 -16.31
N ASP A 221 -0.06 9.85 -15.46
CA ASP A 221 0.50 8.51 -15.71
C ASP A 221 -0.56 7.41 -15.64
N TYR A 222 -1.64 7.63 -14.89
CA TYR A 222 -2.77 6.70 -14.83
C TYR A 222 -3.60 6.70 -16.10
N TRP A 223 -3.53 7.75 -16.92
CA TRP A 223 -4.34 7.88 -18.12
C TRP A 223 -3.46 7.96 -19.37
N THR A 224 -3.21 6.80 -19.97
CA THR A 224 -2.50 6.70 -21.23
C THR A 224 -3.41 7.09 -22.40
N ILE A 225 -3.17 8.27 -22.97
CA ILE A 225 -3.88 8.77 -24.15
C ILE A 225 -3.12 8.35 -25.41
N GLU A 226 -3.78 7.56 -26.27
CA GLU A 226 -3.19 7.05 -27.52
C GLU A 226 -2.99 8.16 -28.56
N SER A 227 -3.98 9.05 -28.74
CA SER A 227 -3.94 10.14 -29.73
C SER A 227 -4.27 11.50 -29.08
N PRO A 228 -3.28 12.17 -28.47
CA PRO A 228 -3.50 13.39 -27.70
C PRO A 228 -4.05 14.56 -28.53
N LEU A 229 -3.61 14.69 -29.79
CA LEU A 229 -4.04 15.78 -30.66
C LEU A 229 -5.52 15.69 -31.02
N ASP A 230 -6.04 14.48 -31.27
CA ASP A 230 -7.44 14.28 -31.62
C ASP A 230 -8.36 14.51 -30.42
N LEU A 231 -7.96 14.00 -29.25
CA LEU A 231 -8.67 14.29 -27.99
C LEU A 231 -8.69 15.81 -27.70
N LEU A 232 -7.58 16.51 -27.95
CA LEU A 232 -7.53 17.97 -27.83
C LEU A 232 -8.47 18.66 -28.81
N ARG A 233 -8.54 18.21 -30.08
CA ARG A 233 -9.48 18.76 -31.07
C ARG A 233 -10.93 18.57 -30.64
N GLU A 234 -11.29 17.40 -30.13
CA GLU A 234 -12.63 17.12 -29.62
C GLU A 234 -12.97 18.02 -28.44
N TYR A 235 -12.09 18.10 -27.46
CA TYR A 235 -12.26 18.95 -26.29
C TYR A 235 -12.39 20.44 -26.65
N CYS A 236 -11.54 20.92 -27.57
CA CYS A 236 -11.61 22.30 -28.06
C CYS A 236 -12.91 22.60 -28.82
N LYS A 237 -13.45 21.63 -29.59
CA LYS A 237 -14.76 21.74 -30.25
C LYS A 237 -15.89 21.84 -29.22
N GLU A 238 -15.89 20.99 -28.21
CA GLU A 238 -16.91 21.01 -27.13
C GLU A 238 -16.90 22.33 -26.36
N LYS A 239 -15.71 22.85 -26.04
CA LYS A 239 -15.53 24.10 -25.29
C LYS A 239 -15.55 25.37 -26.16
N LYS A 240 -15.69 25.23 -27.49
CA LYS A 240 -15.66 26.35 -28.46
C LYS A 240 -14.38 27.20 -28.39
N LEU A 241 -13.22 26.56 -28.17
CA LEU A 241 -11.93 27.23 -28.02
C LEU A 241 -11.21 27.51 -29.36
N GLY A 242 -11.79 27.10 -30.49
CA GLY A 242 -11.14 27.15 -31.80
C GLY A 242 -10.36 25.86 -32.10
N GLU A 243 -9.97 25.66 -33.36
CA GLU A 243 -9.19 24.48 -33.75
C GLU A 243 -7.73 24.61 -33.29
N PRO A 244 -7.14 23.56 -32.68
CA PRO A 244 -5.73 23.59 -32.28
C PRO A 244 -4.81 23.49 -33.49
N GLU A 245 -4.00 24.52 -33.72
CA GLU A 245 -2.99 24.57 -34.77
C GLU A 245 -1.57 24.36 -34.20
N PRO A 246 -0.91 23.22 -34.47
CA PRO A 246 0.49 23.02 -34.11
C PRO A 246 1.41 23.84 -35.02
N ARG A 247 2.36 24.57 -34.44
CA ARG A 247 3.39 25.36 -35.13
C ARG A 247 4.75 25.10 -34.52
N SER A 248 5.77 24.96 -35.35
CA SER A 248 7.15 24.87 -34.86
C SER A 248 7.60 26.23 -34.30
N ILE A 249 8.06 26.22 -33.05
CA ILE A 249 8.55 27.41 -32.34
C ILE A 249 10.07 27.45 -32.39
N GLY A 250 10.71 26.28 -32.28
CA GLY A 250 12.16 26.18 -32.23
C GLY A 250 12.65 24.81 -32.68
N LEU A 251 13.88 24.80 -33.19
CA LEU A 251 14.55 23.59 -33.64
C LEU A 251 16.03 23.70 -33.30
N VAL A 252 16.57 22.67 -32.65
CA VAL A 252 17.99 22.58 -32.30
C VAL A 252 18.57 21.28 -32.84
N GLY A 253 19.81 21.31 -33.34
CA GLY A 253 20.50 20.09 -33.79
C GLY A 253 19.89 19.48 -35.06
N LYS A 254 19.43 20.30 -36.01
CA LYS A 254 18.86 19.82 -37.29
C LYS A 254 19.80 18.81 -37.95
N ASN A 255 19.26 17.67 -38.38
CA ASN A 255 20.00 16.58 -39.03
C ASN A 255 21.04 15.87 -38.13
N THR A 256 20.89 15.96 -36.81
CA THR A 256 21.68 15.17 -35.86
C THR A 256 20.81 14.11 -35.18
N LEU A 257 21.43 13.08 -34.61
CA LEU A 257 20.71 12.04 -33.85
C LEU A 257 20.00 12.62 -32.61
N LEU A 258 20.52 13.71 -32.05
CA LEU A 258 19.98 14.37 -30.87
C LEU A 258 19.24 15.67 -31.27
N ALA A 259 18.54 15.63 -32.40
CA ALA A 259 17.68 16.73 -32.80
C ALA A 259 16.58 16.94 -31.76
N ALA A 260 16.28 18.20 -31.45
CA ALA A 260 15.22 18.56 -30.52
C ALA A 260 14.26 19.54 -31.23
N HIS A 261 13.05 19.06 -31.47
CA HIS A 261 11.97 19.82 -32.07
C HIS A 261 11.09 20.39 -30.97
N ARG A 262 10.85 21.71 -31.00
CA ARG A 262 9.90 22.37 -30.12
C ARG A 262 8.68 22.82 -30.91
N VAL A 263 7.52 22.30 -30.54
CA VAL A 263 6.23 22.63 -31.15
C VAL A 263 5.37 23.32 -30.11
N GLY A 264 4.62 24.34 -30.52
CA GLY A 264 3.55 24.90 -29.70
C GLY A 264 2.23 24.88 -30.44
N ILE A 265 1.16 24.75 -29.67
CA ILE A 265 -0.20 24.70 -30.18
C ILE A 265 -0.89 26.04 -29.91
N TYR A 266 -1.53 26.56 -30.94
CA TYR A 266 -2.27 27.81 -30.89
C TYR A 266 -3.74 27.56 -31.17
N CYS A 267 -4.61 28.12 -30.34
CA CYS A 267 -6.06 28.13 -30.56
C CYS A 267 -6.50 29.58 -30.76
N ASN A 268 -7.13 29.92 -31.90
CA ASN A 268 -7.52 31.29 -32.24
C ASN A 268 -6.39 32.32 -32.10
N LYS A 269 -5.17 31.96 -32.54
CA LYS A 269 -3.93 32.77 -32.42
C LYS A 269 -3.45 33.00 -30.98
N GLN A 270 -4.03 32.34 -29.99
CA GLN A 270 -3.56 32.35 -28.61
C GLN A 270 -2.73 31.10 -28.34
N PHE A 271 -1.57 31.28 -27.72
CA PHE A 271 -0.70 30.18 -27.31
C PHE A 271 -1.36 29.42 -26.15
N VAL A 272 -1.46 28.09 -26.27
CA VAL A 272 -2.01 27.23 -25.22
C VAL A 272 -0.86 26.51 -24.52
N GLY A 273 -0.18 25.60 -25.21
CA GLY A 273 0.91 24.81 -24.63
C GLY A 273 2.02 24.52 -25.62
N SER A 274 3.10 23.92 -25.13
CA SER A 274 4.24 23.52 -25.95
C SER A 274 4.89 22.23 -25.48
N GLY A 275 5.45 21.50 -26.42
CA GLY A 275 6.15 20.24 -26.17
C GLY A 275 7.48 20.18 -26.90
N TYR A 276 8.30 19.24 -26.45
CA TYR A 276 9.57 18.88 -27.07
C TYR A 276 9.50 17.43 -27.53
N GLY A 277 10.17 17.12 -28.63
CA GLY A 277 10.30 15.76 -29.14
C GLY A 277 11.56 15.59 -29.96
N GLU A 278 11.96 14.33 -30.13
CA GLU A 278 13.05 13.91 -31.03
C GLU A 278 12.63 14.14 -32.49
N ASP A 279 11.38 13.81 -32.80
CA ASP A 279 10.73 14.05 -34.09
C ASP A 279 9.64 15.12 -34.00
N ILE A 280 9.22 15.64 -35.16
CA ILE A 280 8.13 16.62 -35.26
C ILE A 280 6.83 16.04 -34.72
N ASP A 281 6.52 14.79 -35.06
CA ASP A 281 5.27 14.14 -34.67
C ASP A 281 5.22 13.90 -33.14
N THR A 282 6.31 13.38 -32.56
CA THR A 282 6.44 13.25 -31.11
C THR A 282 6.32 14.60 -30.39
N ALA A 283 6.92 15.65 -30.95
CA ALA A 283 6.81 17.00 -30.38
C ALA A 283 5.38 17.55 -30.45
N ILE A 284 4.60 17.21 -31.48
CA ILE A 284 3.18 17.55 -31.59
C ILE A 284 2.37 16.81 -30.50
N ASP A 285 2.62 15.52 -30.32
CA ASP A 285 1.92 14.71 -29.32
C ASP A 285 2.20 15.20 -27.89
N GLU A 286 3.46 15.50 -27.56
CA GLU A 286 3.84 16.07 -26.27
C GLU A 286 3.27 17.48 -26.07
N ALA A 287 3.23 18.31 -27.12
CA ALA A 287 2.59 19.62 -27.06
C ALA A 287 1.08 19.50 -26.80
N ALA A 288 0.43 18.51 -27.40
CA ALA A 288 -0.99 18.24 -27.17
C ALA A 288 -1.25 17.72 -25.75
N ARG A 289 -0.39 16.85 -25.21
CA ARG A 289 -0.44 16.42 -23.80
C ARG A 289 -0.28 17.60 -22.84
N ASP A 290 0.67 18.49 -23.08
CA ASP A 290 0.86 19.71 -22.29
C ASP A 290 -0.40 20.60 -22.31
N CYS A 291 -1.01 20.80 -23.49
CA CYS A 291 -2.26 21.55 -23.61
C CYS A 291 -3.40 20.91 -22.80
N LEU A 292 -3.55 19.59 -22.86
CA LEU A 292 -4.57 18.86 -22.10
C LEU A 292 -4.34 18.99 -20.59
N ARG A 293 -3.09 18.87 -20.12
CA ARG A 293 -2.74 19.08 -18.70
C ARG A 293 -3.16 20.46 -18.20
N GLN A 294 -2.89 21.52 -18.98
CA GLN A 294 -3.32 22.87 -18.62
C GLN A 294 -4.85 23.02 -18.59
N LEU A 295 -5.55 22.46 -19.58
CA LEU A 295 -7.01 22.51 -19.66
C LEU A 295 -7.68 21.76 -18.51
N PHE A 296 -7.15 20.60 -18.14
CA PHE A 296 -7.63 19.79 -17.01
C PHE A 296 -7.11 20.28 -15.65
N GLY A 297 -6.15 21.20 -15.62
CA GLY A 297 -5.53 21.70 -14.39
C GLY A 297 -4.66 20.65 -13.68
N THR A 298 -4.10 19.70 -14.42
CA THR A 298 -3.18 18.64 -13.96
C THR A 298 -1.72 18.96 -14.31
N GLU A 299 -1.38 20.25 -14.31
CA GLU A 299 -0.01 20.73 -14.53
C GLU A 299 0.93 20.29 -13.41
N LEU A 300 2.24 20.21 -13.69
CA LEU A 300 3.26 19.89 -12.67
C LEU A 300 3.26 20.88 -11.49
N ASN A 301 2.91 22.14 -11.75
CA ASN A 301 2.78 23.25 -10.79
C ASN A 301 1.35 23.40 -10.25
N MET A 302 0.48 22.39 -10.41
CA MET A 302 -0.85 22.41 -9.80
C MET A 302 -0.76 22.52 -8.28
N LYS A 303 -1.82 23.03 -7.65
CA LYS A 303 -1.92 23.03 -6.19
C LYS A 303 -1.90 21.57 -5.71
N PRO A 304 -1.16 21.24 -4.63
CA PRO A 304 -1.19 19.91 -4.05
C PRO A 304 -2.62 19.47 -3.74
N ILE A 305 -2.90 18.19 -3.94
CA ILE A 305 -4.19 17.58 -3.59
C ILE A 305 -4.40 17.77 -2.09
N ASP A 306 -5.56 18.31 -1.71
CA ASP A 306 -5.91 18.49 -0.31
C ASP A 306 -6.42 17.17 0.28
N PHE A 307 -5.58 16.50 1.05
CA PHE A 307 -5.97 15.30 1.80
C PHE A 307 -6.69 15.65 3.13
N GLY A 308 -6.77 16.93 3.49
CA GLY A 308 -7.56 17.42 4.63
C GLY A 308 -9.05 17.55 4.34
N LEU A 309 -9.50 17.24 3.11
CA LEU A 309 -10.90 17.29 2.71
C LEU A 309 -11.80 16.55 3.69
N GLN A 310 -12.83 17.25 4.15
CA GLN A 310 -13.84 16.66 5.03
C GLN A 310 -14.83 15.84 4.21
N LEU A 311 -15.44 14.85 4.86
CA LEU A 311 -16.44 14.01 4.24
C LEU A 311 -17.61 14.81 3.64
N ALA A 312 -17.96 15.94 4.25
CA ALA A 312 -19.01 16.84 3.79
C ALA A 312 -18.77 17.39 2.39
N ASP A 313 -17.52 17.63 2.01
CA ASP A 313 -17.16 18.15 0.69
C ASP A 313 -17.31 17.07 -0.38
N VAL A 314 -16.88 15.85 -0.07
CA VAL A 314 -16.97 14.66 -0.92
C VAL A 314 -18.42 14.18 -1.07
N ALA A 315 -19.22 14.29 -0.01
CA ALA A 315 -20.62 13.83 0.04
C ALA A 315 -21.52 14.46 -1.04
N LYS A 316 -21.18 15.65 -1.55
CA LYS A 316 -21.92 16.28 -2.66
C LYS A 316 -21.88 15.43 -3.93
N ASN A 317 -20.73 14.80 -4.20
CA ASN A 317 -20.55 13.96 -5.39
C ASN A 317 -21.11 12.56 -5.20
N MET A 318 -21.05 12.02 -3.97
CA MET A 318 -21.71 10.76 -3.59
C MET A 318 -23.22 10.83 -3.85
N LYS A 319 -23.89 11.90 -3.38
CA LYS A 319 -25.33 12.10 -3.59
C LYS A 319 -25.72 12.21 -5.06
N ARG A 320 -24.96 12.97 -5.85
CA ARG A 320 -25.16 13.08 -7.31
C ARG A 320 -25.09 11.73 -8.03
N ARG A 321 -24.25 10.81 -7.54
CA ARG A 321 -24.14 9.46 -8.10
C ARG A 321 -25.34 8.59 -7.71
N ALA A 322 -25.79 8.66 -6.46
CA ALA A 322 -27.00 7.97 -6.02
C ALA A 322 -28.23 8.40 -6.83
N ASP A 323 -28.39 9.70 -7.07
CA ASP A 323 -29.49 10.25 -7.88
C ASP A 323 -29.44 9.79 -9.35
N LYS A 324 -28.23 9.61 -9.91
CA LYS A 324 -28.03 9.06 -11.27
C LYS A 324 -28.25 7.55 -11.39
N ARG A 325 -28.18 6.80 -10.28
CA ARG A 325 -28.46 5.35 -10.27
C ARG A 325 -29.96 5.05 -10.11
N ASN A 326 -30.71 5.99 -9.55
CA ASN A 326 -32.15 5.86 -9.31
C ASN A 326 -33.03 6.39 -10.47
N ASN A 327 -32.43 7.11 -11.43
CA ASN A 327 -33.06 7.56 -12.68
C ASN A 327 -32.56 6.72 -13.86
#